data_AF-A0A6P0N540-F1
#
_entry.id   AF-A0A6P0N540-F1
#
_cell.length_a   1.000
_cell.length_b   1.000
_cell.length_c   1.000
_cell.angle_alpha   90.00
_cell.angle_beta   90.00
_cell.angle_gamma   90.00
#
_symmetry.space_group_name_H-M   'P 1'
#
loop_
_entity.id
_entity.type
_entity.pdbx_description
1 polymer ?
#
loop_
_entity_poly.entity_id
_entity_poly.type
_entity_poly.pdbx_seq_one_letter_code
_entity_poly.pdbx_strand_id
1 'polypeptide(L)'
;MLSWYSKLPIVLLASIGWIVAHQAAYAQITPDQTLGAEQSKFTTQEFRDLIEGGAIRGSNLFHSFLEFNVNEGQNVYFANPNGIANIITRITGSNISQIFGTLGVQGTANLYLINPNGINFGNNARLDIRGSFIATTADGIRLGEQGLFSATEPESSNLLTIQPGALFTNALRQHQGRQRGLGGSPHSLLPQIRHQGNLAVGTGQSLILSADTITSTGSLRARISTLEPMKVRLVCWLPMITLPPPLGPDTLISLLSNKLIWEPLTSTLPARALKEPVLV
;
A
#
# COMPACT_ATOMS: atom_id res chain seq x y z
N MET A 1 68.83 -5.22 54.43
CA MET A 1 68.76 -4.37 53.23
C MET A 1 67.31 -4.36 52.78
N LEU A 2 66.56 -3.29 53.09
CA LEU A 2 65.98 -2.34 52.11
C LEU A 2 65.28 -3.07 50.93
N SER A 3 64.00 -2.89 50.63
CA SER A 3 63.16 -1.69 50.74
C SER A 3 61.67 -2.04 50.61
N TRP A 4 60.84 -1.19 51.21
CA TRP A 4 59.40 -1.08 51.01
C TRP A 4 59.08 -0.55 49.60
N TYR A 5 58.07 -1.13 48.93
CA TYR A 5 57.34 -0.43 47.86
C TYR A 5 55.83 -0.70 47.99
N SER A 6 55.17 0.28 48.56
CA SER A 6 53.74 0.54 48.53
C SER A 6 53.19 0.60 47.11
N LYS A 7 52.10 -0.12 46.82
CA LYS A 7 51.21 0.20 45.69
C LYS A 7 49.75 0.12 46.10
N LEU A 8 49.20 1.28 46.46
CA LEU A 8 47.82 1.68 46.22
C LEU A 8 47.90 3.03 45.48
N PRO A 9 46.87 3.52 44.78
CA PRO A 9 45.86 2.84 43.95
C PRO A 9 45.76 3.53 42.56
N ILE A 10 45.33 2.84 41.50
CA ILE A 10 44.79 3.53 40.29
C ILE A 10 43.49 2.82 39.92
N VAL A 11 42.44 3.15 40.67
CA VAL A 11 41.07 3.11 40.17
C VAL A 11 40.85 4.44 39.50
N LEU A 12 40.96 4.51 38.17
CA LEU A 12 40.41 5.58 37.33
C LEU A 12 40.71 5.22 35.87
N LEU A 13 39.67 5.35 35.01
CA LEU A 13 39.59 5.02 33.58
C LEU A 13 39.23 3.53 33.37
N ALA A 14 38.01 3.15 32.95
CA ALA A 14 37.20 3.78 31.92
C ALA A 14 35.73 3.38 32.08
N SER A 15 34.91 4.22 32.69
CA SER A 15 33.47 4.25 32.42
C SER A 15 33.25 5.16 31.21
N ILE A 16 33.60 4.67 30.02
CA ILE A 16 33.12 5.27 28.77
C ILE A 16 31.64 4.92 28.70
N GLY A 17 30.81 5.83 29.21
CA GLY A 17 29.38 5.80 28.96
C GLY A 17 29.18 5.85 27.44
N TRP A 18 28.74 4.75 26.87
CA TRP A 18 28.19 4.73 25.52
C TRP A 18 26.90 5.54 25.55
N ILE A 19 27.00 6.84 25.29
CA ILE A 19 25.86 7.62 24.83
C ILE A 19 25.58 7.09 23.43
N VAL A 20 24.74 6.05 23.33
CA VAL A 20 24.07 5.71 22.08
C VAL A 20 23.14 6.88 21.82
N ALA A 21 23.62 7.86 21.06
CA ALA A 21 22.76 8.80 20.38
C ALA A 21 21.83 7.93 19.52
N HIS A 22 20.60 7.75 20.00
CA HIS A 22 19.53 7.20 19.19
C HIS A 22 19.41 8.17 18.03
N GLN A 23 19.98 7.81 16.88
CA GLN A 23 19.61 8.48 15.65
C GLN A 23 18.12 8.22 15.50
N ALA A 24 17.31 9.23 15.82
CA ALA A 24 15.92 9.23 15.44
C ALA A 24 15.94 8.98 13.93
N ALA A 25 15.50 7.80 13.52
CA ALA A 25 15.42 7.47 12.10
C ALA A 25 14.52 8.52 11.47
N TYR A 26 15.09 9.39 10.62
CA TYR A 26 14.30 10.32 9.85
C TYR A 26 13.20 9.50 9.16
N ALA A 27 11.95 9.91 9.36
CA ALA A 27 10.85 9.42 8.53
C ALA A 27 11.24 9.62 7.06
N GLN A 28 11.34 8.55 6.29
CA GLN A 28 11.65 8.64 4.85
C GLN A 28 10.36 8.92 4.07
N ILE A 29 9.69 10.01 4.44
CA ILE A 29 8.51 10.55 3.75
C ILE A 29 8.92 11.90 3.19
N THR A 30 9.04 11.96 1.86
CA THR A 30 9.49 13.15 1.15
C THR A 30 8.46 13.51 0.09
N PRO A 31 7.69 14.60 0.26
CA PRO A 31 6.83 15.12 -0.80
C PRO A 31 7.64 15.41 -2.07
N ASP A 32 7.02 15.21 -3.23
CA ASP A 32 7.56 15.74 -4.48
C ASP A 32 6.89 17.09 -4.84
N GLN A 33 7.32 17.69 -5.95
CA GLN A 33 6.83 18.99 -6.41
C GLN A 33 5.84 18.89 -7.57
N THR A 34 5.39 17.68 -7.92
CA THR A 34 4.61 17.42 -9.15
C THR A 34 3.16 17.90 -9.07
N LEU A 35 2.70 18.28 -7.87
CA LEU A 35 1.40 18.94 -7.66
C LEU A 35 1.51 20.49 -7.58
N GLY A 36 2.70 21.05 -7.83
CA GLY A 36 2.93 22.50 -7.85
C GLY A 36 2.53 23.17 -6.52
N ALA A 37 1.70 24.21 -6.60
CA ALA A 37 1.25 24.97 -5.42
C ALA A 37 0.42 24.12 -4.43
N GLU A 38 -0.16 23.02 -4.88
CA GLU A 38 -0.96 22.08 -4.09
C GLU A 38 -0.13 20.88 -3.60
N GLN A 39 1.19 21.04 -3.44
CA GLN A 39 2.09 20.00 -2.95
C GLN A 39 1.64 19.36 -1.63
N SER A 40 1.94 18.07 -1.48
CA SER A 40 1.80 17.36 -0.21
C SER A 40 2.73 17.98 0.84
N LYS A 41 2.31 17.94 2.09
CA LYS A 41 3.12 18.40 3.23
C LYS A 41 3.22 17.27 4.24
N PHE A 42 4.42 17.06 4.76
CA PHE A 42 4.67 16.14 5.85
C PHE A 42 5.14 16.93 7.06
N THR A 43 4.42 16.79 8.17
CA THR A 43 4.69 17.48 9.43
C THR A 43 4.91 16.44 10.52
N THR A 44 6.10 16.42 11.10
CA THR A 44 6.38 15.58 12.27
C THR A 44 5.72 16.17 13.51
N GLN A 45 5.03 15.35 14.29
CA GLN A 45 4.46 15.78 15.58
C GLN A 45 4.82 14.78 16.69
N GLU A 46 4.59 15.18 17.94
CA GLU A 46 5.05 14.42 19.11
C GLU A 46 4.48 13.00 19.21
N PHE A 47 3.24 12.77 18.77
CA PHE A 47 2.55 11.48 18.90
C PHE A 47 2.19 10.81 17.57
N ARG A 48 2.05 11.62 16.51
CA ARG A 48 1.63 11.18 15.18
C ARG A 48 2.13 12.14 14.13
N ASP A 49 2.77 11.62 13.11
CA ASP A 49 3.12 12.43 11.96
C ASP A 49 1.90 12.64 11.08
N LEU A 50 1.81 13.82 10.49
CA LEU A 50 0.65 14.26 9.74
C LEU A 50 1.02 14.59 8.30
N ILE A 51 0.20 14.09 7.38
CA ILE A 51 0.23 14.43 5.97
C ILE A 51 -0.93 15.37 5.68
N GLU A 52 -0.60 16.55 5.15
CA GLU A 52 -1.54 17.63 4.82
C GLU A 52 -1.26 18.18 3.41
N GLY A 53 -1.96 19.25 3.03
CA GLY A 53 -1.87 19.82 1.69
C GLY A 53 -2.50 18.89 0.66
N GLY A 54 -1.89 18.79 -0.52
CA GLY A 54 -2.42 17.99 -1.63
C GLY A 54 -3.44 18.75 -2.48
N ALA A 55 -3.71 18.19 -3.66
CA ALA A 55 -4.64 18.78 -4.63
C ALA A 55 -6.04 18.20 -4.44
N ILE A 56 -7.05 19.06 -4.26
CA ILE A 56 -8.44 18.63 -4.07
C ILE A 56 -9.21 18.78 -5.38
N ARG A 57 -9.85 17.71 -5.84
CA ARG A 57 -10.79 17.74 -6.99
C ARG A 57 -12.06 16.98 -6.61
N GLY A 58 -13.12 17.72 -6.29
CA GLY A 58 -14.36 17.13 -5.78
C GLY A 58 -14.14 16.43 -4.44
N SER A 59 -14.56 15.16 -4.33
CA SER A 59 -14.37 14.34 -3.12
C SER A 59 -13.05 13.56 -3.09
N ASN A 60 -12.11 13.87 -4.00
CA ASN A 60 -10.80 13.25 -4.08
C ASN A 60 -9.71 14.23 -3.63
N LEU A 61 -8.83 13.77 -2.74
CA LEU A 61 -7.61 14.45 -2.32
C LEU A 61 -6.41 13.69 -2.87
N PHE A 62 -5.57 14.37 -3.65
CA PHE A 62 -4.39 13.78 -4.28
C PHE A 62 -3.12 14.18 -3.53
N HIS A 63 -2.30 13.18 -3.20
CA HIS A 63 -0.96 13.36 -2.67
C HIS A 63 0.07 12.73 -3.59
N SER A 64 1.23 13.38 -3.66
CA SER A 64 2.41 12.91 -4.38
C SER A 64 3.64 12.98 -3.49
N PHE A 65 4.45 11.93 -3.53
CA PHE A 65 5.67 11.78 -2.76
C PHE A 65 6.78 11.20 -3.63
N LEU A 66 8.01 11.65 -3.40
CA LEU A 66 9.20 10.99 -3.92
C LEU A 66 9.47 9.70 -3.16
N GLU A 67 9.41 9.77 -1.83
CA GLU A 67 9.67 8.64 -0.92
C GLU A 67 8.54 8.51 0.10
N PHE A 68 8.14 7.28 0.40
CA PHE A 68 7.08 7.01 1.38
C PHE A 68 7.33 5.71 2.14
N ASN A 69 8.01 5.83 3.28
CA ASN A 69 8.22 4.73 4.24
C ASN A 69 7.69 5.11 5.62
N VAL A 70 7.09 4.14 6.30
CA VAL A 70 6.61 4.26 7.68
C VAL A 70 7.45 3.34 8.55
N ASN A 71 8.34 3.92 9.34
CA ASN A 71 9.27 3.18 10.19
C ASN A 71 8.53 2.44 11.32
N GLU A 72 9.17 1.43 11.90
CA GLU A 72 8.64 0.74 13.06
C GLU A 72 8.44 1.71 14.24
N GLY A 73 7.31 1.60 14.95
CA GLY A 73 6.92 2.51 16.02
C GLY A 73 6.42 3.89 15.55
N GLN A 74 6.59 4.22 14.26
CA GLN A 74 6.07 5.47 13.69
C GLN A 74 4.57 5.36 13.43
N ASN A 75 3.85 6.46 13.63
CA ASN A 75 2.43 6.59 13.32
C ASN A 75 2.22 7.73 12.32
N VAL A 76 1.87 7.40 11.08
CA VAL A 76 1.69 8.37 10.00
C VAL A 76 0.22 8.42 9.61
N TYR A 77 -0.34 9.62 9.60
CA TYR A 77 -1.75 9.84 9.29
C TYR A 77 -1.95 10.83 8.17
N PHE A 78 -2.89 10.53 7.28
CA PHE A 78 -3.43 11.53 6.36
C PHE A 78 -4.51 12.36 7.05
N ALA A 79 -4.42 13.68 6.94
CA ALA A 79 -5.53 14.57 7.25
C ALA A 79 -6.70 14.27 6.31
N ASN A 80 -7.93 14.35 6.83
CA ASN A 80 -9.14 14.15 6.04
C ASN A 80 -10.04 15.38 6.13
N PRO A 81 -9.83 16.41 5.28
CA PRO A 81 -10.68 17.58 5.23
C PRO A 81 -12.15 17.23 4.95
N ASN A 82 -13.06 18.13 5.33
CA ASN A 82 -14.49 17.94 5.10
C ASN A 82 -14.80 17.74 3.61
N GLY A 83 -15.65 16.76 3.30
CA GLY A 83 -16.08 16.45 1.93
C GLY A 83 -15.15 15.53 1.14
N ILE A 84 -14.01 15.11 1.72
CA ILE A 84 -13.11 14.15 1.09
C ILE A 84 -13.57 12.71 1.39
N ALA A 85 -13.77 11.94 0.32
CA ALA A 85 -14.14 10.54 0.37
C ALA A 85 -12.98 9.62 0.00
N ASN A 86 -12.03 10.09 -0.83
CA ASN A 86 -10.89 9.32 -1.28
C ASN A 86 -9.61 10.13 -1.15
N ILE A 87 -8.57 9.52 -0.56
CA ILE A 87 -7.21 10.03 -0.51
C ILE A 87 -6.37 9.15 -1.43
N ILE A 88 -5.84 9.73 -2.49
CA ILE A 88 -5.13 9.02 -3.55
C ILE A 88 -3.67 9.46 -3.52
N THR A 89 -2.80 8.53 -3.16
CA THR A 89 -1.38 8.79 -2.92
C THR A 89 -0.52 8.07 -3.94
N ARG A 90 0.33 8.80 -4.65
CA ARG A 90 1.34 8.23 -5.55
C ARG A 90 2.75 8.42 -5.02
N ILE A 91 3.60 7.43 -5.29
CA ILE A 91 5.04 7.48 -5.07
C ILE A 91 5.73 7.54 -6.43
N THR A 92 6.51 8.59 -6.67
CA THR A 92 7.17 8.89 -7.95
C THR A 92 8.66 8.54 -7.96
N GLY A 93 9.26 8.30 -6.78
CA GLY A 93 10.65 7.86 -6.67
C GLY A 93 10.87 6.42 -7.12
N SER A 94 12.12 5.96 -7.03
CA SER A 94 12.54 4.63 -7.51
C SER A 94 12.52 3.54 -6.43
N ASN A 95 12.19 3.89 -5.19
CA ASN A 95 12.28 2.99 -4.05
C ASN A 95 10.93 2.33 -3.74
N ILE A 96 11.02 1.13 -3.14
CA ILE A 96 9.84 0.45 -2.59
C ILE A 96 9.33 1.18 -1.34
N SER A 97 8.03 1.11 -1.09
CA SER A 97 7.46 1.61 0.17
C SER A 97 7.57 0.56 1.27
N GLN A 98 8.32 0.88 2.33
CA GLN A 98 8.47 0.06 3.53
C GLN A 98 7.50 0.55 4.61
N ILE A 99 6.45 -0.23 4.87
CA ILE A 99 5.42 0.10 5.85
C ILE A 99 5.58 -0.85 7.04
N PHE A 100 6.29 -0.42 8.06
CA PHE A 100 6.61 -1.20 9.26
C PHE A 100 5.90 -0.69 10.52
N GLY A 101 5.41 0.56 10.51
CA GLY A 101 4.61 1.16 11.58
C GLY A 101 3.11 1.23 11.29
N THR A 102 2.45 2.23 11.88
CA THR A 102 1.02 2.49 11.71
C THR A 102 0.78 3.49 10.57
N LEU A 103 -0.04 3.10 9.60
CA LEU A 103 -0.55 3.97 8.54
C LEU A 103 -2.04 4.21 8.75
N GLY A 104 -2.48 5.47 8.83
CA GLY A 104 -3.87 5.77 9.11
C GLY A 104 -4.44 7.00 8.40
N VAL A 105 -5.74 7.21 8.61
CA VAL A 105 -6.48 8.36 8.09
C VAL A 105 -7.25 9.01 9.24
N GLN A 106 -7.18 10.35 9.37
CA GLN A 106 -7.94 11.13 10.34
C GLN A 106 -9.42 11.29 9.96
N GLY A 107 -10.12 10.19 9.74
CA GLY A 107 -11.52 10.21 9.32
C GLY A 107 -11.94 8.90 8.70
N THR A 108 -12.89 8.98 7.77
CA THR A 108 -13.51 7.81 7.13
C THR A 108 -13.22 7.73 5.63
N ALA A 109 -12.35 8.59 5.09
CA ALA A 109 -11.96 8.50 3.70
C ALA A 109 -11.25 7.18 3.39
N ASN A 110 -11.44 6.71 2.16
CA ASN A 110 -10.69 5.60 1.59
C ASN A 110 -9.26 6.04 1.31
N LEU A 111 -8.30 5.13 1.46
CA LEU A 111 -6.90 5.40 1.15
C LEU A 111 -6.42 4.51 0.00
N TYR A 112 -5.90 5.13 -1.05
CA TYR A 112 -5.27 4.48 -2.19
C TYR A 112 -3.77 4.80 -2.16
N LEU A 113 -2.93 3.77 -2.13
CA LEU A 113 -1.47 3.87 -2.13
C LEU A 113 -0.90 3.22 -3.39
N ILE A 114 -0.23 4.01 -4.23
CA ILE A 114 0.33 3.59 -5.51
C ILE A 114 1.85 3.71 -5.44
N ASN A 115 2.56 2.59 -5.52
CA ASN A 115 4.01 2.59 -5.71
C ASN A 115 4.40 1.55 -6.78
N PRO A 116 4.74 1.99 -8.01
CA PRO A 116 5.12 1.09 -9.10
C PRO A 116 6.32 0.21 -8.81
N ASN A 117 7.18 0.55 -7.84
CA ASN A 117 8.38 -0.23 -7.51
C ASN A 117 8.09 -1.39 -6.54
N GLY A 118 6.99 -1.32 -5.77
CA GLY A 118 6.64 -2.32 -4.76
C GLY A 118 6.26 -1.73 -3.41
N ILE A 119 5.57 -2.55 -2.61
CA ILE A 119 5.14 -2.19 -1.25
C ILE A 119 5.41 -3.37 -0.32
N ASN A 120 6.05 -3.11 0.81
CA ASN A 120 6.36 -4.13 1.82
C ASN A 120 5.73 -3.76 3.16
N PHE A 121 4.70 -4.49 3.57
CA PHE A 121 4.10 -4.42 4.89
C PHE A 121 4.80 -5.41 5.83
N GLY A 122 5.55 -4.89 6.78
CA GLY A 122 6.29 -5.69 7.77
C GLY A 122 5.38 -6.33 8.82
N ASN A 123 5.97 -7.14 9.70
CA ASN A 123 5.23 -7.90 10.73
C ASN A 123 4.42 -6.99 11.68
N ASN A 124 4.96 -5.82 12.00
CA ASN A 124 4.36 -4.85 12.93
C ASN A 124 3.53 -3.77 12.23
N ALA A 125 3.35 -3.87 10.90
CA ALA A 125 2.54 -2.95 10.13
C ALA A 125 1.08 -2.97 10.60
N ARG A 126 0.50 -1.79 10.80
CA ARG A 126 -0.90 -1.62 11.18
C ARG A 126 -1.58 -0.61 10.28
N LEU A 127 -2.85 -0.87 9.97
CA LEU A 127 -3.71 0.09 9.32
C LEU A 127 -4.70 0.63 10.36
N ASP A 128 -4.75 1.94 10.52
CA ASP A 128 -5.77 2.65 11.29
C ASP A 128 -6.66 3.45 10.32
N ILE A 129 -7.45 2.71 9.55
CA ILE A 129 -8.24 3.23 8.44
C ILE A 129 -9.69 2.77 8.62
N ARG A 130 -10.58 3.74 8.81
CA ARG A 130 -12.03 3.48 8.98
C ARG A 130 -12.78 3.35 7.66
N GLY A 131 -12.17 3.79 6.55
CA GLY A 131 -12.62 3.57 5.18
C GLY A 131 -11.98 2.32 4.56
N SER A 132 -12.10 2.19 3.23
CA SER A 132 -11.44 1.13 2.47
C SER A 132 -9.98 1.46 2.18
N PHE A 133 -9.14 0.42 2.07
CA PHE A 133 -7.73 0.55 1.76
C PHE A 133 -7.37 -0.21 0.48
N ILE A 134 -6.69 0.46 -0.44
CA ILE A 134 -6.18 -0.13 -1.66
C ILE A 134 -4.68 0.17 -1.75
N ALA A 135 -3.87 -0.87 -1.94
CA ALA A 135 -2.45 -0.74 -2.24
C ALA A 135 -2.14 -1.41 -3.59
N THR A 136 -1.39 -0.72 -4.45
CA THR A 136 -1.08 -1.23 -5.78
C THR A 136 0.31 -0.91 -6.28
N THR A 137 0.86 -1.79 -7.12
CA THR A 137 2.06 -1.52 -7.92
C THR A 137 1.74 -1.06 -9.34
N ALA A 138 0.50 -0.67 -9.63
CA ALA A 138 0.16 -0.08 -10.92
C ALA A 138 0.93 1.22 -11.17
N ASP A 139 1.08 1.56 -12.45
CA ASP A 139 1.77 2.80 -12.85
C ASP A 139 0.93 4.04 -12.56
N GLY A 140 -0.37 3.88 -12.37
CA GLY A 140 -1.30 4.95 -12.07
C GLY A 140 -2.75 4.50 -11.98
N ILE A 141 -3.63 5.46 -11.76
CA ILE A 141 -5.08 5.28 -11.73
C ILE A 141 -5.70 6.08 -12.87
N ARG A 142 -6.60 5.44 -13.63
CA ARG A 142 -7.50 6.16 -14.54
C ARG A 142 -8.70 6.70 -13.77
N LEU A 143 -8.98 7.98 -13.96
CA LEU A 143 -10.04 8.76 -13.33
C LEU A 143 -11.10 9.08 -14.39
N GLY A 144 -12.07 8.19 -14.55
CA GLY A 144 -13.06 8.28 -15.63
C GLY A 144 -12.43 8.06 -17.01
N GLU A 145 -13.06 8.61 -18.06
CA GLU A 145 -12.66 8.40 -19.46
C GLU A 145 -11.32 9.07 -19.83
N GLN A 146 -11.06 10.24 -19.23
CA GLN A 146 -9.97 11.12 -19.67
C GLN A 146 -8.93 11.43 -18.60
N GLY A 147 -9.22 11.17 -17.32
CA GLY A 147 -8.32 11.53 -16.22
C GLY A 147 -7.28 10.45 -15.96
N LEU A 148 -6.07 10.87 -15.63
CA LEU A 148 -4.94 10.00 -15.30
C LEU A 148 -4.18 10.59 -14.12
N PHE A 149 -3.94 9.77 -13.12
CA PHE A 149 -3.00 10.05 -12.05
C PHE A 149 -1.88 9.02 -12.07
N SER A 150 -0.76 9.39 -12.69
CA SER A 150 0.39 8.51 -12.96
C SER A 150 1.49 8.71 -11.93
N ALA A 151 2.04 7.61 -11.43
CA ALA A 151 3.21 7.55 -10.57
C ALA A 151 4.52 7.50 -11.37
N THR A 152 4.53 6.91 -12.58
CA THR A 152 5.71 6.81 -13.44
C THR A 152 5.91 8.00 -14.36
N GLU A 153 4.82 8.71 -14.70
CA GLU A 153 4.83 9.91 -15.54
C GLU A 153 4.01 11.02 -14.87
N PRO A 154 4.50 11.57 -13.75
CA PRO A 154 3.70 12.49 -12.94
C PRO A 154 3.34 13.78 -13.68
N GLU A 155 4.19 14.25 -14.59
CA GLU A 155 3.99 15.44 -15.42
C GLU A 155 2.88 15.28 -16.47
N SER A 156 2.55 14.03 -16.87
CA SER A 156 1.46 13.75 -17.82
C SER A 156 0.11 13.56 -17.13
N SER A 157 0.05 13.75 -15.80
CA SER A 157 -1.18 13.55 -15.04
C SER A 157 -2.16 14.71 -15.21
N ASN A 158 -3.42 14.38 -15.45
CA ASN A 158 -4.53 15.32 -15.56
C ASN A 158 -5.63 14.93 -14.55
N LEU A 159 -5.63 15.64 -13.42
CA LEU A 159 -6.58 15.40 -12.34
C LEU A 159 -7.96 15.91 -12.73
N LEU A 160 -8.93 15.02 -12.91
CA LEU A 160 -10.33 15.37 -13.20
C LEU A 160 -11.24 15.18 -11.99
N THR A 161 -12.33 15.95 -11.96
CA THR A 161 -13.35 16.00 -10.90
C THR A 161 -14.35 14.84 -10.93
N ILE A 162 -14.25 13.92 -11.89
CA ILE A 162 -15.25 12.86 -12.08
C ILE A 162 -15.08 11.80 -10.98
N GLN A 163 -16.19 11.41 -10.33
CA GLN A 163 -16.24 10.25 -9.45
C GLN A 163 -15.75 9.01 -10.19
N PRO A 164 -14.62 8.40 -9.80
CA PRO A 164 -14.03 7.36 -10.61
C PRO A 164 -14.74 6.03 -10.39
N GLY A 165 -15.07 5.34 -11.48
CA GLY A 165 -14.73 3.93 -11.54
C GLY A 165 -13.20 3.86 -11.61
N ALA A 166 -12.53 3.62 -10.47
CA ALA A 166 -11.08 3.59 -10.43
C ALA A 166 -10.57 2.32 -11.14
N LEU A 167 -10.00 2.49 -12.32
CA LEU A 167 -9.30 1.42 -13.04
C LEU A 167 -7.79 1.59 -12.83
N PHE A 168 -7.17 0.60 -12.21
CA PHE A 168 -5.71 0.51 -12.08
C PHE A 168 -5.11 0.07 -13.41
N THR A 169 -4.01 0.68 -13.85
CA THR A 169 -3.40 0.33 -15.14
C THR A 169 -1.89 0.19 -15.05
N ASN A 170 -1.35 -0.88 -15.65
CA ASN A 170 0.09 -1.10 -15.88
C ASN A 170 0.50 -0.74 -17.33
N ALA A 171 -0.32 0.04 -18.03
CA ALA A 171 -0.22 0.23 -19.47
C ALA A 171 1.00 1.07 -19.91
N LEU A 172 1.66 1.77 -18.98
CA LEU A 172 2.81 2.64 -19.29
C LEU A 172 4.15 1.90 -19.23
N ARG A 173 4.19 0.68 -18.67
CA ARG A 173 5.41 -0.17 -18.63
C ARG A 173 5.95 -0.61 -19.99
N GLN A 174 5.20 -0.43 -21.08
CA GLN A 174 5.70 -0.78 -22.42
C GLN A 174 6.85 0.12 -22.90
N HIS A 175 7.16 1.24 -22.22
CA HIS A 175 8.29 2.11 -22.58
C HIS A 175 9.60 1.86 -21.80
N GLN A 176 9.59 1.12 -20.67
CA GLN A 176 10.82 0.84 -19.92
C GLN A 176 11.48 -0.51 -20.24
N GLY A 177 10.88 -1.30 -21.14
CA GLY A 177 11.45 -2.57 -21.63
C GLY A 177 12.65 -2.43 -22.58
N ARG A 178 13.19 -1.22 -22.84
CA ARG A 178 14.23 -1.00 -23.86
C ARG A 178 15.54 -0.35 -23.41
N GLN A 179 15.74 -0.11 -22.11
CA GLN A 179 16.98 0.52 -21.61
C GLN A 179 17.49 -0.05 -20.27
N ARG A 180 17.30 -1.36 -19.98
CA ARG A 180 18.19 -2.08 -19.05
C ARG A 180 19.01 -3.09 -19.84
N GLY A 181 20.04 -2.58 -20.51
CA GLY A 181 20.96 -3.37 -21.32
C GLY A 181 21.76 -4.38 -20.49
N LEU A 182 21.77 -5.62 -20.97
CA LEU A 182 22.90 -6.55 -21.02
C LEU A 182 23.72 -6.72 -19.72
N GLY A 183 23.35 -7.72 -18.90
CA GLY A 183 24.28 -8.34 -17.94
C GLY A 183 23.75 -8.74 -16.56
N GLY A 184 22.49 -8.41 -16.21
CA GLY A 184 21.90 -8.81 -14.92
C GLY A 184 21.03 -10.07 -15.03
N SER A 185 21.12 -10.96 -14.05
CA SER A 185 20.40 -12.25 -13.95
C SER A 185 18.91 -12.20 -14.34
N PRO A 186 18.29 -13.31 -14.81
CA PRO A 186 16.91 -13.36 -15.31
C PRO A 186 15.79 -13.12 -14.29
N HIS A 187 16.10 -12.60 -13.10
CA HIS A 187 15.17 -12.24 -12.04
C HIS A 187 15.25 -10.73 -11.76
N SER A 188 15.02 -9.91 -12.78
CA SER A 188 14.60 -8.52 -12.53
C SER A 188 13.22 -8.59 -11.89
N LEU A 189 13.20 -8.68 -10.56
CA LEU A 189 12.00 -8.95 -9.75
C LEU A 189 10.92 -7.95 -10.15
N LEU A 190 9.82 -8.47 -10.71
CA LEU A 190 8.64 -7.66 -10.97
C LEU A 190 8.22 -6.96 -9.67
N PRO A 191 7.69 -5.73 -9.75
CA PRO A 191 7.17 -5.03 -8.59
C PRO A 191 6.15 -5.88 -7.84
N GLN A 192 6.39 -6.07 -6.55
CA GLN A 192 5.61 -6.97 -5.72
C GLN A 192 5.05 -6.27 -4.50
N ILE A 193 3.94 -6.79 -4.00
CA ILE A 193 3.43 -6.46 -2.67
C ILE A 193 3.77 -7.61 -1.73
N ARG A 194 4.52 -7.33 -0.67
CA ARG A 194 4.76 -8.28 0.43
C ARG A 194 3.96 -7.85 1.65
N HIS A 195 3.32 -8.82 2.29
CA HIS A 195 2.54 -8.61 3.50
C HIS A 195 2.85 -9.68 4.53
N GLN A 196 3.43 -9.27 5.65
CA GLN A 196 3.88 -10.19 6.71
C GLN A 196 3.12 -10.01 8.04
N GLY A 197 2.41 -8.90 8.23
CA GLY A 197 1.72 -8.55 9.47
C GLY A 197 0.25 -8.93 9.56
N ASN A 198 -0.53 -8.19 10.34
CA ASN A 198 -1.99 -8.30 10.38
C ASN A 198 -2.62 -6.98 9.90
N LEU A 199 -2.87 -6.87 8.60
CA LEU A 199 -3.51 -5.67 8.05
C LEU A 199 -5.02 -5.82 8.19
N ALA A 200 -5.64 -4.81 8.81
CA ALA A 200 -7.07 -4.79 8.98
C ALA A 200 -7.64 -3.39 8.72
N VAL A 201 -8.81 -3.32 8.11
CA VAL A 201 -9.57 -2.07 7.93
C VAL A 201 -10.83 -2.06 8.78
N GLY A 202 -11.48 -0.90 8.84
CA GLY A 202 -12.77 -0.70 9.49
C GLY A 202 -13.85 -1.70 9.05
N THR A 203 -14.87 -1.85 9.90
CA THR A 203 -15.97 -2.77 9.65
C THR A 203 -16.77 -2.37 8.40
N GLY A 204 -17.11 -3.33 7.54
CA GLY A 204 -17.84 -3.11 6.28
C GLY A 204 -17.00 -2.52 5.16
N GLN A 205 -15.67 -2.43 5.33
CA GLN A 205 -14.75 -1.84 4.36
C GLN A 205 -13.98 -2.88 3.56
N SER A 206 -13.42 -2.48 2.43
CA SER A 206 -12.59 -3.33 1.57
C SER A 206 -11.11 -3.15 1.86
N LEU A 207 -10.34 -4.24 1.78
CA LEU A 207 -8.88 -4.22 1.76
C LEU A 207 -8.43 -4.92 0.47
N ILE A 208 -7.79 -4.17 -0.42
CA ILE A 208 -7.39 -4.65 -1.75
C ILE A 208 -5.90 -4.48 -1.94
N LEU A 209 -5.20 -5.56 -2.30
CA LEU A 209 -3.82 -5.54 -2.74
C LEU A 209 -3.77 -5.94 -4.22
N SER A 210 -3.16 -5.12 -5.07
CA SER A 210 -3.11 -5.34 -6.52
C SER A 210 -1.70 -5.15 -7.08
N ALA A 211 -1.07 -6.23 -7.52
CA ALA A 211 0.30 -6.23 -8.03
C ALA A 211 0.55 -7.43 -8.95
N ASP A 212 1.67 -7.45 -9.68
CA ASP A 212 2.02 -8.60 -10.52
C ASP A 212 2.29 -9.84 -9.65
N THR A 213 2.97 -9.62 -8.52
CA THR A 213 3.24 -10.64 -7.52
C THR A 213 2.80 -10.14 -6.14
N ILE A 214 2.07 -10.98 -5.41
CA ILE A 214 1.70 -10.73 -4.02
C ILE A 214 2.19 -11.89 -3.17
N THR A 215 2.98 -11.60 -2.14
CA THR A 215 3.42 -12.59 -1.14
C THR A 215 2.80 -12.23 0.20
N SER A 216 1.90 -13.09 0.70
CA SER A 216 1.23 -12.90 1.99
C SER A 216 1.62 -14.01 2.95
N THR A 217 2.36 -13.68 4.00
CA THR A 217 2.64 -14.58 5.13
C THR A 217 1.89 -14.17 6.40
N GLY A 218 1.24 -13.01 6.37
CA GLY A 218 0.40 -12.47 7.44
C GLY A 218 -1.09 -12.76 7.26
N SER A 219 -1.94 -12.06 8.04
CA SER A 219 -3.40 -12.12 7.89
C SER A 219 -3.97 -10.81 7.35
N LEU A 220 -5.01 -10.91 6.51
CA LEU A 220 -5.77 -9.76 5.99
C LEU A 220 -7.19 -9.82 6.56
N ARG A 221 -7.67 -8.73 7.16
CA ARG A 221 -8.98 -8.71 7.84
C ARG A 221 -9.80 -7.48 7.44
N ALA A 222 -10.99 -7.69 6.91
CA ALA A 222 -12.05 -6.71 6.93
C ALA A 222 -13.09 -7.18 7.94
N ARG A 223 -13.44 -6.38 8.96
CA ARG A 223 -14.48 -6.78 9.91
C ARG A 223 -15.85 -6.63 9.25
N ILE A 224 -16.81 -7.50 9.56
CA ILE A 224 -18.15 -7.49 8.94
C ILE A 224 -19.15 -6.72 9.82
N SER A 225 -20.02 -5.93 9.19
CA SER A 225 -21.33 -5.59 9.75
C SER A 225 -22.32 -6.60 9.18
N THR A 226 -23.28 -7.04 9.97
CA THR A 226 -24.03 -8.32 9.87
C THR A 226 -24.76 -8.63 8.55
N LEU A 227 -24.64 -7.84 7.47
CA LEU A 227 -25.40 -8.01 6.23
C LEU A 227 -24.66 -7.70 4.90
N GLU A 228 -23.35 -7.42 4.89
CA GLU A 228 -22.61 -7.19 3.62
C GLU A 228 -21.48 -8.20 3.39
N PRO A 229 -21.33 -8.76 2.17
CA PRO A 229 -20.25 -9.69 1.86
C PRO A 229 -18.88 -9.01 1.95
N MET A 230 -17.95 -9.66 2.66
CA MET A 230 -16.53 -9.27 2.74
C MET A 230 -15.92 -9.11 1.35
N LYS A 231 -15.10 -8.05 1.14
CA LYS A 231 -14.34 -7.87 -0.11
C LYS A 231 -12.86 -7.64 0.18
N VAL A 232 -12.19 -8.68 0.69
CA VAL A 232 -10.73 -8.76 0.58
C VAL A 232 -10.41 -9.28 -0.81
N ARG A 233 -9.63 -8.52 -1.57
CA ARG A 233 -9.27 -8.90 -2.95
C ARG A 233 -7.77 -8.85 -3.14
N LEU A 234 -7.20 -9.99 -3.52
CA LEU A 234 -5.85 -10.07 -4.08
C LEU A 234 -5.99 -10.12 -5.60
N VAL A 235 -5.37 -9.15 -6.28
CA VAL A 235 -5.43 -9.05 -7.74
C VAL A 235 -4.04 -9.23 -8.28
N CYS A 236 -3.75 -10.42 -8.81
CA CYS A 236 -2.57 -10.65 -9.62
C CYS A 236 -2.87 -10.34 -11.09
N TRP A 237 -2.00 -9.56 -11.73
CA TRP A 237 -2.08 -9.36 -13.17
C TRP A 237 -1.62 -10.65 -13.86
N LEU A 238 -2.46 -11.18 -14.76
CA LEU A 238 -1.96 -12.20 -15.67
C LEU A 238 -1.04 -11.51 -16.67
N PRO A 239 0.17 -12.02 -16.94
CA PRO A 239 0.90 -11.56 -18.11
C PRO A 239 0.00 -11.79 -19.31
N MET A 240 -0.13 -10.78 -20.17
CA MET A 240 -0.89 -10.88 -21.40
C MET A 240 -0.24 -12.02 -22.21
N ILE A 241 -0.83 -13.22 -22.19
CA ILE A 241 -0.37 -14.32 -23.03
C ILE A 241 -0.65 -13.85 -24.45
N THR A 242 0.42 -13.66 -25.23
CA THR A 242 0.28 -13.50 -26.67
C THR A 242 -0.31 -14.79 -27.21
N LEU A 243 -1.62 -14.81 -27.44
CA LEU A 243 -2.27 -15.91 -28.11
C LEU A 243 -1.69 -16.02 -29.52
N PRO A 244 -1.24 -17.20 -29.98
CA PRO A 244 -0.94 -17.38 -31.39
C PRO A 244 -2.25 -17.15 -32.19
N PRO A 245 -2.21 -16.41 -33.31
CA PRO A 245 -3.39 -16.18 -34.13
C PRO A 245 -3.86 -17.46 -34.85
N PRO A 246 -5.14 -17.50 -35.24
CA PRO A 246 -6.25 -18.05 -34.48
C PRO A 246 -6.37 -19.58 -34.61
N LEU A 247 -6.59 -20.27 -33.49
CA LEU A 247 -7.26 -21.57 -33.49
C LEU A 247 -8.77 -21.33 -33.30
N GLY A 248 -9.58 -22.11 -34.02
CA GLY A 248 -10.99 -21.83 -34.32
C GLY A 248 -11.93 -21.59 -33.13
N PRO A 249 -13.20 -21.29 -33.42
CA PRO A 249 -14.20 -20.76 -32.47
C PRO A 249 -14.47 -21.64 -31.24
N ASP A 250 -14.06 -22.92 -31.27
CA ASP A 250 -14.31 -23.88 -30.19
C ASP A 250 -13.30 -23.81 -29.04
N THR A 251 -12.26 -22.97 -29.13
CA THR A 251 -11.22 -22.84 -28.09
C THR A 251 -11.48 -21.70 -27.08
N LEU A 252 -12.49 -20.85 -27.33
CA LEU A 252 -12.75 -19.63 -26.54
C LEU A 252 -13.57 -19.87 -25.27
N ILE A 253 -14.30 -20.98 -25.16
CA ILE A 253 -15.24 -21.23 -24.04
C ILE A 253 -14.56 -21.90 -22.83
N SER A 254 -13.41 -22.58 -23.00
CA SER A 254 -12.75 -23.29 -21.89
C SER A 254 -11.73 -22.44 -21.10
N LEU A 255 -11.27 -21.31 -21.64
CA LEU A 255 -10.21 -20.47 -21.03
C LEU A 255 -10.72 -19.29 -20.19
N LEU A 256 -11.98 -18.87 -20.37
CA LEU A 256 -12.58 -17.75 -19.62
C LEU A 256 -13.28 -18.17 -18.32
N SER A 257 -13.56 -19.47 -18.12
CA SER A 257 -14.33 -19.94 -16.96
C SER A 257 -13.52 -20.22 -15.68
N ASN A 258 -12.18 -20.06 -15.69
CA ASN A 258 -11.34 -20.54 -14.58
C ASN A 258 -10.48 -19.52 -13.83
N LYS A 259 -10.66 -18.19 -13.99
CA LYS A 259 -9.82 -17.20 -13.26
C LYS A 259 -10.52 -15.93 -12.74
N LEU A 260 -11.76 -16.08 -12.28
CA LEU A 260 -12.35 -15.20 -11.27
C LEU A 260 -12.88 -16.10 -10.15
N ILE A 261 -12.01 -16.43 -9.20
CA ILE A 261 -12.45 -17.13 -7.99
C ILE A 261 -13.22 -16.11 -7.15
N TRP A 262 -14.55 -16.12 -7.29
CA TRP A 262 -15.45 -15.66 -6.25
C TRP A 262 -15.61 -16.81 -5.27
N GLU A 263 -14.88 -16.81 -4.17
CA GLU A 263 -15.24 -17.67 -3.03
C GLU A 263 -16.09 -16.84 -2.05
N PRO A 264 -17.41 -17.06 -1.97
CA PRO A 264 -18.14 -16.69 -0.78
C PRO A 264 -17.66 -17.62 0.34
N LEU A 265 -16.97 -17.07 1.35
CA LEU A 265 -16.72 -17.81 2.59
C LEU A 265 -18.07 -18.06 3.28
N THR A 266 -18.67 -19.20 2.99
CA THR A 266 -19.86 -19.67 3.72
C THR A 266 -19.48 -19.89 5.16
N SER A 267 -20.05 -19.07 6.06
CA SER A 267 -19.97 -19.26 7.50
C SER A 267 -20.57 -20.62 7.86
N THR A 268 -19.76 -21.57 8.31
CA THR A 268 -20.24 -22.81 8.90
C THR A 268 -20.80 -22.51 10.29
N LEU A 269 -22.12 -22.33 10.38
CA LEU A 269 -22.87 -22.57 11.60
C LEU A 269 -23.75 -23.81 11.37
N PRO A 270 -23.84 -24.74 12.35
CA PRO A 270 -24.50 -26.02 12.13
C PRO A 270 -26.01 -25.83 11.96
N ALA A 271 -26.55 -26.45 10.91
CA ALA A 271 -27.98 -26.51 10.64
C ALA A 271 -28.71 -27.16 11.84
N ARG A 272 -29.35 -26.34 12.67
CA ARG A 272 -30.37 -26.81 13.62
C ARG A 272 -31.71 -26.71 12.92
N ALA A 273 -32.28 -27.88 12.64
CA ALA A 273 -33.54 -28.09 11.94
C ALA A 273 -34.68 -27.22 12.49
N LEU A 274 -35.35 -26.50 11.59
CA LEU A 274 -36.71 -26.04 11.78
C LEU A 274 -37.54 -26.54 10.60
N LYS A 275 -38.45 -27.46 10.92
CA LYS A 275 -39.49 -27.99 10.02
C LYS A 275 -40.37 -26.82 9.55
N GLU A 276 -40.60 -26.73 8.24
CA GLU A 276 -41.69 -25.95 7.68
C GLU A 276 -43.05 -26.60 8.01
N PRO A 277 -44.09 -25.81 8.33
CA PRO A 277 -45.46 -26.26 8.18
C PRO A 277 -46.02 -25.87 6.81
N VAL A 278 -46.67 -26.86 6.19
CA VAL A 278 -47.44 -26.81 4.95
C VAL A 278 -48.53 -25.74 5.03
N LEU A 279 -48.62 -24.91 4.00
CA LEU A 279 -49.72 -23.96 3.78
C LEU A 279 -50.99 -24.72 3.36
N VAL A 280 -52.14 -24.34 3.91
CA VAL A 280 -53.45 -24.49 3.26
C VAL A 280 -53.78 -23.16 2.61
#